data_AF-A0A2H3DY02-F1
#
_entry.id   AF-A0A2H3DY02-F1
#
_cell.length_a   1.000
_cell.length_b   1.000
_cell.length_c   1.000
_cell.angle_alpha   90.00
_cell.angle_beta   90.00
_cell.angle_gamma   90.00
#
_symmetry.space_group_name_H-M   'P 1'
#
loop_
_entity.id
_entity.type
_entity.pdbx_description
1 polymer ?
#
loop_
_entity_poly.entity_id
_entity_poly.type
_entity_poly.pdbx_seq_one_letter_code
_entity_poly.pdbx_strand_id
1 'polypeptide(L)'
;MDDAGLTTENMVEDARKMLEDFKECHRSMPTWLTKYNIMQGKFKLDLLLTAMLDFAPMSGGPERGQGSLRYVAAAICACSGPRRESDETANALSALAMTWFARFLWTFRMHSSYKKYSNEANPSGQATPTSVETSGFMFDAVGHRNSTMATKVFKRQRQFCPITGVGSRVHFDNNDDTDFLCADMENSHIFKRAAAEFNLDNPIDSCRYAMTTWDIIRNYMALTDEEMEAIVPTIDDPISSSPSTVTEIPNEYTIQLHHPKFRHVFPVLPVGGREHRVVFKDYSNSDPPIPLPNTAYLRLHAAIAGILSMSGAGEVMDEFEDKHGKPALIYWGSQTTISKTLCLGLT
;
A
#
# COMPACT_ATOMS: atom_id res chain seq x y z
N MET A 1 -0.95 3.84 42.46
CA MET A 1 -0.73 3.00 41.27
C MET A 1 0.23 3.80 40.44
N ASP A 2 1.50 3.41 40.46
CA ASP A 2 2.52 4.06 39.64
C ASP A 2 2.12 3.85 38.19
N ASP A 3 1.84 4.96 37.52
CA ASP A 3 1.62 5.06 36.08
C ASP A 3 2.98 4.82 35.40
N ALA A 4 3.49 3.59 35.54
CA ALA A 4 4.58 3.08 34.74
C ALA A 4 4.04 3.00 33.32
N GLY A 5 4.04 4.15 32.64
CA GLY A 5 3.44 4.32 31.33
C GLY A 5 3.87 3.18 30.43
N LEU A 6 2.90 2.47 29.84
CA LEU A 6 3.19 1.38 28.93
C LEU A 6 4.14 1.90 27.85
N THR A 7 5.38 1.44 27.91
CA THR A 7 6.38 1.69 26.88
C THR A 7 5.92 1.02 25.60
N THR A 8 6.35 1.53 24.45
CA THR A 8 6.02 0.91 23.16
C THR A 8 6.51 -0.53 23.13
N GLU A 9 7.67 -0.81 23.72
CA GLU A 9 8.27 -2.15 23.82
C GLU A 9 7.35 -3.12 24.57
N ASN A 10 6.79 -2.70 25.71
CA ASN A 10 5.85 -3.52 26.47
C ASN A 10 4.57 -3.79 25.68
N MET A 11 4.07 -2.78 24.95
CA MET A 11 2.88 -2.95 24.10
C MET A 11 3.15 -3.92 22.95
N VAL A 12 4.33 -3.84 22.33
CA VAL A 12 4.73 -4.74 21.24
C VAL A 12 4.85 -6.18 21.74
N GLU A 13 5.46 -6.38 22.91
CA GLU A 13 5.57 -7.71 23.52
C GLU A 13 4.19 -8.30 23.86
N ASP A 14 3.31 -7.49 24.45
CA ASP A 14 1.94 -7.90 24.75
C ASP A 14 1.15 -8.23 23.47
N ALA A 15 1.28 -7.41 22.42
CA ALA A 15 0.65 -7.65 21.13
C ALA A 15 1.15 -8.96 20.51
N ARG A 16 2.47 -9.24 20.53
CA ARG A 16 3.03 -10.50 20.03
C ARG A 16 2.49 -11.70 20.79
N LYS A 17 2.43 -11.63 22.13
CA LYS A 17 1.84 -12.70 22.94
C LYS A 17 0.38 -12.96 22.58
N MET A 18 -0.41 -11.91 22.39
CA MET A 18 -1.81 -12.05 21.95
C MET A 18 -1.94 -12.70 20.57
N LEU A 19 -1.01 -12.41 19.64
CA LEU A 19 -1.01 -13.00 18.31
C LEU A 19 -0.62 -14.48 18.33
N GLU A 20 0.32 -14.90 19.19
CA GLU A 20 0.62 -16.32 19.40
C GLU A 20 -0.57 -17.08 19.96
N ASP A 21 -1.28 -16.52 20.95
CA ASP A 21 -2.51 -17.11 21.49
C ASP A 21 -3.61 -17.19 20.40
N PHE A 22 -3.71 -16.16 19.54
CA PHE A 22 -4.71 -16.08 18.46
C PHE A 22 -4.49 -17.12 17.35
N LYS A 23 -3.25 -17.50 17.08
CA LYS A 23 -2.87 -18.49 16.05
C LYS A 23 -3.52 -19.86 16.29
N GLU A 24 -3.70 -20.23 17.55
CA GLU A 24 -4.33 -21.50 17.95
C GLU A 24 -5.87 -21.49 17.79
N CYS A 25 -6.50 -20.31 17.63
CA CYS A 25 -7.95 -20.20 17.55
C CYS A 25 -8.59 -20.69 16.24
N HIS A 26 -7.81 -21.13 15.24
CA HIS A 26 -8.26 -21.67 13.94
C HIS A 26 -9.48 -20.96 13.31
N ARG A 27 -9.56 -19.62 13.46
CA ARG A 27 -10.71 -18.85 12.99
C ARG A 27 -10.75 -18.91 11.46
N SER A 28 -11.93 -19.25 10.93
CA SER A 28 -12.14 -19.40 9.50
C SER A 28 -12.07 -18.06 8.77
N MET A 29 -11.61 -18.12 7.53
CA MET A 29 -11.64 -17.01 6.56
C MET A 29 -13.06 -16.39 6.49
N PRO A 30 -13.19 -15.08 6.21
CA PRO A 30 -14.47 -14.43 6.04
C PRO A 30 -15.44 -15.19 5.14
N THR A 31 -16.71 -15.17 5.51
CA THR A 31 -17.79 -15.79 4.74
C THR A 31 -17.86 -15.26 3.31
N TRP A 32 -17.58 -13.98 3.09
CA TRP A 32 -17.57 -13.40 1.75
C TRP A 32 -16.43 -13.94 0.88
N LEU A 33 -15.22 -14.15 1.41
CA LEU A 33 -14.14 -14.81 0.64
C LEU A 33 -14.50 -16.27 0.33
N THR A 34 -15.16 -16.93 1.28
CA THR A 34 -15.68 -18.29 1.09
C THR A 34 -16.75 -18.35 -0.01
N LYS A 35 -17.63 -17.35 -0.10
CA LYS A 35 -18.65 -17.19 -1.16
C LYS A 35 -18.02 -17.11 -2.56
N TYR A 36 -16.81 -16.58 -2.68
CA TYR A 36 -16.07 -16.46 -3.94
C TYR A 36 -15.18 -17.67 -4.26
N ASN A 37 -15.29 -18.76 -3.47
CA ASN A 37 -14.54 -20.00 -3.63
C ASN A 37 -13.02 -19.77 -3.69
N ILE A 38 -12.51 -18.85 -2.87
CA ILE A 38 -11.07 -18.62 -2.72
C ILE A 38 -10.52 -19.66 -1.76
N MET A 39 -9.39 -20.28 -2.11
CA MET A 39 -8.84 -21.44 -1.39
C MET A 39 -8.67 -21.17 0.10
N GLN A 40 -9.38 -21.97 0.92
CA GLN A 40 -9.23 -21.99 2.36
C GLN A 40 -7.79 -22.44 2.73
N GLY A 41 -7.18 -21.76 3.71
CA GLY A 41 -5.91 -22.16 4.32
C GLY A 41 -4.66 -21.38 3.90
N LYS A 42 -4.74 -20.55 2.85
CA LYS A 42 -3.61 -19.70 2.43
C LYS A 42 -3.51 -18.38 3.18
N PHE A 43 -4.65 -17.80 3.53
CA PHE A 43 -4.72 -16.53 4.23
C PHE A 43 -5.06 -16.76 5.69
N LYS A 44 -4.16 -16.28 6.56
CA LYS A 44 -4.24 -16.44 8.01
C LYS A 44 -4.26 -15.06 8.64
N LEU A 45 -5.26 -14.80 9.48
CA LEU A 45 -5.47 -13.48 10.08
C LEU A 45 -4.37 -13.13 11.08
N ASP A 46 -3.84 -14.12 11.81
CA ASP A 46 -2.67 -13.95 12.69
C ASP A 46 -1.44 -13.49 11.90
N LEU A 47 -1.14 -14.14 10.76
CA LEU A 47 -0.01 -13.74 9.92
C LEU A 47 -0.20 -12.33 9.35
N LEU A 48 -1.43 -11.91 9.04
CA LEU A 48 -1.69 -10.54 8.63
C LEU A 48 -1.40 -9.54 9.75
N LEU A 49 -1.89 -9.77 10.96
CA LEU A 49 -1.66 -8.87 12.09
C LEU A 49 -0.17 -8.83 12.48
N THR A 50 0.50 -9.98 12.48
CA THR A 50 1.96 -10.06 12.69
C THR A 50 2.70 -9.26 11.61
N ALA A 51 2.27 -9.36 10.36
CA ALA A 51 2.88 -8.60 9.28
C ALA A 51 2.65 -7.10 9.37
N MET A 52 1.45 -6.68 9.74
CA MET A 52 1.19 -5.27 10.03
C MET A 52 2.10 -4.77 11.15
N LEU A 53 2.36 -5.58 12.19
CA LEU A 53 3.24 -5.19 13.30
C LEU A 53 4.71 -5.10 12.88
N ASP A 54 5.22 -6.09 12.14
CA ASP A 54 6.62 -6.19 11.75
C ASP A 54 7.01 -5.14 10.70
N PHE A 55 6.09 -4.76 9.80
CA PHE A 55 6.34 -3.77 8.75
C PHE A 55 5.95 -2.34 9.12
N ALA A 56 5.34 -2.10 10.29
CA ALA A 56 4.97 -0.76 10.74
C ALA A 56 6.17 0.20 10.90
N PRO A 57 7.33 -0.20 11.44
CA PRO A 57 8.48 0.71 11.52
C PRO A 57 8.93 1.22 10.15
N MET A 58 8.79 0.40 9.10
CA MET A 58 9.21 0.73 7.74
C MET A 58 8.37 1.84 7.13
N SER A 59 7.05 1.85 7.35
CA SER A 59 6.15 2.86 6.79
C SER A 59 6.40 4.26 7.35
N GLY A 60 6.69 4.37 8.66
CA GLY A 60 7.03 5.62 9.33
C GLY A 60 8.46 6.11 9.05
N GLY A 61 9.36 5.23 8.61
CA GLY A 61 10.76 5.54 8.40
C GLY A 61 11.55 5.78 9.70
N PRO A 62 12.81 6.24 9.62
CA PRO A 62 13.71 6.32 10.78
C PRO A 62 13.20 7.21 11.92
N GLU A 63 12.47 8.28 11.59
CA GLU A 63 12.00 9.27 12.56
C GLU A 63 10.71 8.85 13.26
N ARG A 64 9.87 8.03 12.60
CA ARG A 64 8.49 7.79 13.03
C ARG A 64 8.11 6.33 13.15
N GLY A 65 9.04 5.43 12.83
CA GLY A 65 8.81 4.00 12.90
C GLY A 65 8.30 3.54 14.28
N GLN A 66 8.72 4.21 15.36
CA GLN A 66 8.22 3.93 16.70
C GLN A 66 6.74 4.33 16.90
N GLY A 67 6.30 5.43 16.29
CA GLY A 67 4.90 5.86 16.32
C GLY A 67 4.00 4.89 15.57
N SER A 68 4.43 4.50 14.36
CA SER A 68 3.76 3.47 13.55
C SER A 68 3.66 2.14 14.29
N LEU A 69 4.77 1.68 14.88
CA LEU A 69 4.83 0.44 15.65
C LEU A 69 3.90 0.48 16.87
N ARG A 70 3.91 1.61 17.60
CA ARG A 70 3.04 1.81 18.76
C ARG A 70 1.57 1.77 18.36
N TYR A 71 1.17 2.38 17.25
CA TYR A 71 -0.21 2.33 16.77
C TYR A 71 -0.67 0.89 16.54
N VAL A 72 0.11 0.09 15.80
CA VAL A 72 -0.28 -1.29 15.49
C VAL A 72 -0.34 -2.15 16.75
N ALA A 73 0.66 -2.05 17.62
CA ALA A 73 0.66 -2.73 18.91
C ALA A 73 -0.55 -2.31 19.78
N ALA A 74 -0.86 -1.02 19.83
CA ALA A 74 -2.02 -0.51 20.57
C ALA A 74 -3.33 -1.06 20.03
N ALA A 75 -3.53 -1.08 18.71
CA ALA A 75 -4.74 -1.59 18.08
C ALA A 75 -4.94 -3.09 18.38
N ILE A 76 -3.87 -3.89 18.35
CA ILE A 76 -3.90 -5.31 18.73
C ILE A 76 -4.25 -5.46 20.22
N CYS A 77 -3.54 -4.74 21.10
CA CYS A 77 -3.77 -4.80 22.54
C CYS A 77 -5.19 -4.35 22.92
N ALA A 78 -5.75 -3.36 22.22
CA ALA A 78 -7.13 -2.88 22.42
C ALA A 78 -8.20 -3.91 22.06
N CYS A 79 -7.84 -4.99 21.36
CA CYS A 79 -8.74 -6.12 21.12
C CYS A 79 -8.87 -7.06 22.35
N SER A 80 -8.10 -6.84 23.42
CA SER A 80 -8.16 -7.65 24.64
C SER A 80 -9.55 -7.55 25.30
N GLY A 81 -10.24 -8.68 25.41
CA GLY A 81 -11.40 -8.83 26.27
C GLY A 81 -11.03 -9.02 27.74
N PRO A 82 -12.01 -9.34 28.61
CA PRO A 82 -11.76 -9.59 30.04
C PRO A 82 -10.76 -10.71 30.32
N ARG A 83 -10.58 -11.63 29.36
CA ARG A 83 -9.56 -12.68 29.34
C ARG A 83 -8.91 -12.73 27.97
N ARG A 84 -7.59 -12.84 27.89
CA ARG A 84 -6.83 -12.88 26.62
C ARG A 84 -7.27 -14.03 25.70
N GLU A 85 -7.51 -15.21 26.26
CA GLU A 85 -7.94 -16.41 25.52
C GLU A 85 -9.47 -16.49 25.30
N SER A 86 -10.19 -15.38 25.39
CA SER A 86 -11.64 -15.38 25.18
C SER A 86 -12.00 -15.37 23.70
N ASP A 87 -13.15 -15.97 23.38
CA ASP A 87 -13.79 -15.83 22.06
C ASP A 87 -14.02 -14.36 21.68
N GLU A 88 -14.25 -13.49 22.67
CA GLU A 88 -14.36 -12.04 22.48
C GLU A 88 -13.06 -11.44 21.93
N THR A 89 -11.91 -11.81 22.49
CA THR A 89 -10.59 -11.35 22.01
C THR A 89 -10.31 -11.86 20.60
N ALA A 90 -10.56 -13.15 20.34
CA ALA A 90 -10.38 -13.73 19.01
C ALA A 90 -11.30 -13.09 17.96
N ASN A 91 -12.56 -12.79 18.33
CA ASN A 91 -13.50 -12.06 17.48
C ASN A 91 -13.01 -10.64 17.17
N ALA A 92 -12.53 -9.91 18.17
CA ALA A 92 -12.02 -8.56 18.00
C ALA A 92 -10.76 -8.50 17.12
N LEU A 93 -9.80 -9.40 17.34
CA LEU A 93 -8.61 -9.54 16.49
C LEU A 93 -8.97 -9.90 15.05
N SER A 94 -9.93 -10.81 14.87
CA SER A 94 -10.43 -11.15 13.53
C SER A 94 -11.05 -9.94 12.83
N ALA A 95 -11.84 -9.14 13.55
CA ALA A 95 -12.45 -7.92 13.01
C ALA A 95 -11.42 -6.84 12.67
N LEU A 96 -10.37 -6.68 13.49
CA LEU A 96 -9.25 -5.79 13.22
C LEU A 96 -8.51 -6.21 11.94
N ALA A 97 -8.08 -7.48 11.87
CA ALA A 97 -7.38 -8.04 10.72
C ALA A 97 -8.19 -7.84 9.43
N MET A 98 -9.49 -8.10 9.50
CA MET A 98 -10.38 -7.92 8.36
C MET A 98 -10.59 -6.47 7.96
N THR A 99 -10.59 -5.56 8.93
CA THR A 99 -10.67 -4.13 8.64
C THR A 99 -9.42 -3.68 7.91
N TRP A 100 -8.23 -4.07 8.36
CA TRP A 100 -6.97 -3.73 7.65
C TRP A 100 -6.87 -4.40 6.28
N PHE A 101 -7.23 -5.68 6.15
CA PHE A 101 -7.25 -6.36 4.85
C PHE A 101 -8.17 -5.64 3.85
N ALA A 102 -9.43 -5.43 4.25
CA ALA A 102 -10.45 -4.92 3.36
C ALA A 102 -10.32 -3.42 3.11
N ARG A 103 -9.98 -2.62 4.13
CA ARG A 103 -10.02 -1.15 4.01
C ARG A 103 -8.65 -0.55 3.67
N PHE A 104 -7.57 -1.16 4.15
CA PHE A 104 -6.23 -0.66 3.87
C PHE A 104 -5.59 -1.40 2.68
N LEU A 105 -5.28 -2.69 2.82
CA LEU A 105 -4.48 -3.41 1.83
C LEU A 105 -5.17 -3.56 0.46
N TRP A 106 -6.48 -3.83 0.46
CA TRP A 106 -7.23 -4.04 -0.78
C TRP A 106 -7.19 -2.81 -1.70
N THR A 107 -7.25 -1.61 -1.12
CA THR A 107 -7.15 -0.33 -1.83
C THR A 107 -5.84 -0.22 -2.62
N PHE A 108 -4.75 -0.75 -2.06
CA PHE A 108 -3.42 -0.68 -2.68
C PHE A 108 -3.16 -1.80 -3.68
N ARG A 109 -3.76 -3.00 -3.54
CA ARG A 109 -3.54 -4.10 -4.49
C ARG A 109 -4.51 -4.09 -5.67
N MET A 110 -5.80 -3.87 -5.46
CA MET A 110 -6.80 -4.07 -6.51
C MET A 110 -6.89 -2.87 -7.46
N HIS A 111 -7.09 -3.11 -8.76
CA HIS A 111 -7.17 -2.06 -9.79
C HIS A 111 -8.55 -1.48 -9.96
N SER A 112 -9.58 -2.29 -9.69
CA SER A 112 -10.96 -1.85 -9.85
C SER A 112 -11.39 -0.98 -8.68
N SER A 113 -11.92 0.19 -9.00
CA SER A 113 -12.75 1.01 -8.11
C SER A 113 -13.67 0.12 -7.27
N TYR A 114 -13.63 0.33 -5.95
CA TYR A 114 -14.30 -0.47 -4.91
C TYR A 114 -15.83 -0.56 -5.05
N LYS A 115 -16.42 0.13 -6.05
CA LYS A 115 -17.85 0.24 -6.34
C LYS A 115 -18.63 -1.08 -6.28
N LYS A 116 -17.98 -2.24 -6.47
CA LYS A 116 -18.66 -3.54 -6.54
C LYS A 116 -18.64 -4.38 -5.25
N TYR A 117 -17.80 -4.07 -4.25
CA TYR A 117 -17.46 -5.07 -3.22
C TYR A 117 -17.50 -4.59 -1.74
N SER A 118 -17.83 -3.33 -1.44
CA SER A 118 -17.62 -2.72 -0.09
C SER A 118 -18.73 -2.88 0.96
N ASN A 119 -19.93 -3.29 0.60
CA ASN A 119 -21.09 -2.98 1.45
C ASN A 119 -21.32 -3.95 2.63
N GLU A 120 -20.57 -5.04 2.78
CA GLU A 120 -20.96 -6.12 3.72
C GLU A 120 -20.26 -6.08 5.09
N ALA A 121 -19.17 -5.31 5.30
CA ALA A 121 -18.44 -5.31 6.58
C ALA A 121 -18.42 -3.94 7.28
N ASN A 122 -18.96 -3.85 8.50
CA ASN A 122 -18.77 -2.67 9.35
C ASN A 122 -17.29 -2.59 9.81
N PRO A 123 -16.65 -1.42 9.76
CA PRO A 123 -15.28 -1.27 10.26
C PRO A 123 -15.24 -1.51 11.77
N SER A 124 -14.18 -2.16 12.24
CA SER A 124 -13.89 -2.29 13.68
C SER A 124 -13.53 -0.93 14.26
N GLY A 125 -14.16 -0.55 15.37
CA GLY A 125 -13.83 0.71 16.06
C GLY A 125 -12.38 0.77 16.57
N GLN A 126 -11.77 -0.39 16.84
CA GLN A 126 -10.36 -0.52 17.24
C GLN A 126 -9.39 -0.20 16.10
N ALA A 127 -9.80 -0.42 14.84
CA ALA A 127 -9.00 -0.09 13.67
C ALA A 127 -9.04 1.41 13.36
N THR A 128 -10.08 2.11 13.82
CA THR A 128 -10.35 3.52 13.46
C THR A 128 -10.68 4.40 14.66
N PRO A 129 -9.76 4.57 15.62
CA PRO A 129 -10.04 5.31 16.86
C PRO A 129 -10.38 6.78 16.60
N THR A 130 -9.90 7.37 15.50
CA THR A 130 -10.02 8.80 15.16
C THR A 130 -10.91 9.06 13.93
N SER A 131 -11.81 8.13 13.59
CA SER A 131 -12.64 8.22 12.37
C SER A 131 -13.45 9.52 12.26
N VAL A 132 -13.93 10.07 13.38
CA VAL A 132 -14.68 11.33 13.42
C VAL A 132 -13.80 12.52 13.05
N GLU A 133 -12.56 12.54 13.51
CA GLU A 133 -11.58 13.59 13.20
C GLU A 133 -11.11 13.51 11.75
N THR A 134 -10.97 12.28 11.22
CA THR A 134 -10.54 12.03 9.84
C THR A 134 -11.54 12.57 8.79
N SER A 135 -12.80 12.79 9.17
CA SER A 135 -13.82 13.34 8.28
C SER A 135 -13.50 14.74 7.75
N GLY A 136 -12.67 15.52 8.47
CA GLY A 136 -12.25 16.86 8.05
C GLY A 136 -11.34 16.91 6.83
N PHE A 137 -10.69 15.79 6.48
CA PHE A 137 -9.72 15.69 5.37
C PHE A 137 -10.33 15.12 4.09
N MET A 138 -11.65 15.03 4.00
CA MET A 138 -12.32 14.48 2.84
C MET A 138 -12.53 15.56 1.77
N PHE A 139 -12.05 15.26 0.57
CA PHE A 139 -12.16 16.16 -0.57
C PHE A 139 -13.17 15.59 -1.57
N ASP A 140 -13.98 16.45 -2.18
CA ASP A 140 -14.84 16.04 -3.28
C ASP A 140 -14.02 15.35 -4.37
N ALA A 141 -14.60 14.28 -4.94
CA ALA A 141 -13.97 13.49 -5.99
C ALA A 141 -13.42 14.43 -7.06
N VAL A 142 -12.09 14.53 -7.09
CA VAL A 142 -11.41 15.35 -8.08
C VAL A 142 -11.80 14.77 -9.43
N GLY A 143 -12.55 15.54 -10.22
CA GLY A 143 -13.08 15.10 -11.52
C GLY A 143 -11.98 14.64 -12.48
N HIS A 144 -12.35 14.21 -13.69
CA HIS A 144 -11.40 13.85 -14.76
C HIS A 144 -10.44 15.02 -15.05
N ARG A 145 -9.34 15.09 -14.31
CA ARG A 145 -8.25 16.02 -14.56
C ARG A 145 -7.43 15.42 -15.67
N ASN A 146 -7.19 16.20 -16.73
CA ASN A 146 -6.14 15.91 -17.70
C ASN A 146 -4.80 15.96 -16.95
N SER A 147 -4.41 14.84 -16.35
CA SER A 147 -3.21 14.78 -15.53
C SER A 147 -1.99 14.89 -16.45
N THR A 148 -1.23 15.97 -16.27
CA THR A 148 0.10 16.13 -16.91
C THR A 148 1.17 15.25 -16.26
N MET A 149 0.79 14.47 -15.23
CA MET A 149 1.71 13.63 -14.47
C MET A 149 2.44 12.63 -15.36
N ALA A 150 1.74 11.90 -16.23
CA ALA A 150 2.39 10.91 -17.09
C ALA A 150 3.48 11.55 -17.96
N THR A 151 3.17 12.68 -18.60
CA THR A 151 4.14 13.44 -19.40
C THR A 151 5.33 13.92 -18.57
N LYS A 152 5.09 14.45 -17.37
CA LYS A 152 6.16 14.90 -16.47
C LYS A 152 7.03 13.74 -15.96
N VAL A 153 6.43 12.61 -15.57
CA VAL A 153 7.14 11.42 -15.10
C VAL A 153 8.00 10.83 -16.21
N PHE A 154 7.47 10.71 -17.43
CA PHE A 154 8.25 10.23 -18.56
C PHE A 154 9.38 11.18 -18.93
N LYS A 155 9.14 12.50 -18.92
CA LYS A 155 10.19 13.50 -19.16
C LYS A 155 11.29 13.41 -18.09
N ARG A 156 10.92 13.26 -16.82
CA ARG A 156 11.85 13.09 -15.68
C ARG A 156 12.78 11.89 -15.90
N GLN A 157 12.25 10.76 -16.39
CA GLN A 157 13.02 9.53 -16.56
C GLN A 157 13.59 9.33 -17.97
N ARG A 158 13.65 10.38 -18.81
CA ARG A 158 14.09 10.28 -20.22
C ARG A 158 13.37 9.18 -21.01
N GLN A 159 12.09 8.95 -20.70
CA GLN A 159 11.27 7.91 -21.35
C GLN A 159 11.77 6.48 -21.08
N PHE A 160 12.55 6.26 -20.02
CA PHE A 160 12.96 4.93 -19.57
C PHE A 160 12.25 4.53 -18.27
N CYS A 161 11.97 3.23 -18.14
CA CYS A 161 11.52 2.68 -16.87
C CYS A 161 12.70 2.66 -15.88
N PRO A 162 12.60 3.29 -14.69
CA PRO A 162 13.69 3.30 -13.72
C PRO A 162 13.99 1.91 -13.13
N ILE A 163 13.06 0.96 -13.25
CA ILE A 163 13.20 -0.41 -12.75
C ILE A 163 13.86 -1.32 -13.78
N THR A 164 13.37 -1.31 -15.02
CA THR A 164 13.80 -2.27 -16.05
C THR A 164 14.76 -1.69 -17.09
N GLY A 165 14.86 -0.36 -17.18
CA GLY A 165 15.67 0.31 -18.20
C GLY A 165 15.08 0.23 -19.60
N VAL A 166 13.88 -0.32 -19.75
CA VAL A 166 13.15 -0.40 -21.01
C VAL A 166 12.65 0.99 -21.41
N GLY A 167 12.84 1.35 -22.68
CA GLY A 167 12.41 2.62 -23.25
C GLY A 167 10.94 2.61 -23.69
N SER A 168 10.34 3.80 -23.76
CA SER A 168 8.98 4.00 -24.28
C SER A 168 8.94 3.85 -25.81
N ARG A 169 8.16 2.89 -26.31
CA ARG A 169 7.97 2.64 -27.74
C ARG A 169 7.55 3.90 -28.51
N VAL A 170 6.56 4.63 -27.98
CA VAL A 170 6.01 5.86 -28.57
C VAL A 170 7.10 6.94 -28.81
N HIS A 171 8.16 6.93 -28.00
CA HIS A 171 9.24 7.91 -28.14
C HIS A 171 10.33 7.46 -29.12
N PHE A 172 10.63 6.17 -29.17
CA PHE A 172 11.79 5.63 -29.90
C PHE A 172 11.46 5.03 -31.27
N ASP A 173 10.18 4.77 -31.61
CA ASP A 173 9.77 4.19 -32.89
C ASP A 173 10.21 4.99 -34.14
N ASN A 174 10.60 6.26 -33.98
CA ASN A 174 11.07 7.12 -35.07
C ASN A 174 12.60 7.15 -35.23
N ASN A 175 13.36 6.51 -34.35
CA ASN A 175 14.81 6.44 -34.44
C ASN A 175 15.20 5.03 -34.91
N ASP A 176 15.94 4.92 -36.01
CA ASP A 176 16.48 3.66 -36.56
C ASP A 176 17.51 2.95 -35.63
N ASP A 177 17.62 3.38 -34.37
CA ASP A 177 18.54 2.83 -33.38
C ASP A 177 17.95 1.54 -32.80
N THR A 178 18.21 0.41 -33.47
CA THR A 178 17.62 -0.91 -33.18
C THR A 178 18.06 -1.55 -31.87
N ASP A 179 18.98 -0.92 -31.13
CA ASP A 179 19.67 -1.56 -30.01
C ASP A 179 18.95 -1.42 -28.66
N PHE A 180 17.87 -0.62 -28.56
CA PHE A 180 17.13 -0.42 -27.32
C PHE A 180 15.88 -1.31 -27.22
N LEU A 181 15.73 -2.01 -26.10
CA LEU A 181 14.48 -2.68 -25.74
C LEU A 181 13.39 -1.63 -25.47
N CYS A 182 12.34 -1.64 -26.29
CA CYS A 182 11.21 -0.72 -26.18
C CYS A 182 9.89 -1.44 -25.87
N ALA A 183 9.06 -0.84 -25.03
CA ALA A 183 7.73 -1.34 -24.70
C ALA A 183 6.73 -0.19 -24.53
N ASP A 184 5.43 -0.51 -24.55
CA ASP A 184 4.40 0.43 -24.16
C ASP A 184 4.53 0.68 -22.65
N MET A 185 4.80 1.93 -22.28
CA MET A 185 5.00 2.32 -20.89
C MET A 185 3.72 2.91 -20.30
N GLU A 186 3.42 2.52 -19.06
CA GLU A 186 2.33 3.10 -18.28
C GLU A 186 2.89 3.85 -17.07
N ASN A 187 2.26 4.97 -16.74
CA ASN A 187 2.54 5.69 -15.51
C ASN A 187 1.65 5.14 -14.38
N SER A 188 2.27 4.67 -13.30
CA SER A 188 1.57 4.21 -12.10
C SER A 188 1.75 5.21 -10.96
N HIS A 189 0.69 5.45 -10.21
CA HIS A 189 0.79 6.13 -8.94
C HIS A 189 1.48 5.22 -7.91
N ILE A 190 2.31 5.80 -7.05
CA ILE A 190 2.90 5.08 -5.91
C ILE A 190 1.85 4.93 -4.81
N PHE A 191 1.12 6.03 -4.54
CA PHE A 191 -0.04 6.03 -3.67
C PHE A 191 -1.30 6.03 -4.53
N LYS A 192 -2.09 4.95 -4.46
CA LYS A 192 -3.23 4.78 -5.38
C LYS A 192 -4.27 5.88 -5.18
N ARG A 193 -4.64 6.55 -6.27
CA ARG A 193 -5.75 7.52 -6.32
C ARG A 193 -7.06 6.97 -5.77
N ALA A 194 -7.30 5.66 -5.90
CA ALA A 194 -8.47 5.00 -5.34
C ALA A 194 -8.63 5.16 -3.82
N ALA A 195 -7.53 5.43 -3.09
CA ALA A 195 -7.60 5.75 -1.66
C ALA A 195 -8.21 7.14 -1.40
N ALA A 196 -8.16 8.05 -2.37
CA ALA A 196 -8.68 9.42 -2.30
C ALA A 196 -9.95 9.64 -3.12
N GLU A 197 -10.41 8.64 -3.88
CA GLU A 197 -11.55 8.79 -4.77
C GLU A 197 -12.85 8.39 -4.07
N PHE A 198 -13.76 9.36 -3.95
CA PHE A 198 -15.07 9.18 -3.32
C PHE A 198 -16.15 8.93 -4.36
N ASN A 199 -17.01 7.94 -4.12
CA ASN A 199 -18.20 7.77 -4.93
C ASN A 199 -19.33 8.65 -4.40
N LEU A 200 -19.61 9.77 -5.08
CA LEU A 200 -20.75 10.64 -4.76
C LEU A 200 -22.11 9.94 -4.96
N ASP A 201 -22.17 8.86 -5.75
CA ASP A 201 -23.41 8.11 -5.99
C ASP A 201 -23.84 7.24 -4.79
N ASN A 202 -22.90 6.89 -3.91
CA ASN A 202 -23.18 6.23 -2.62
C ASN A 202 -22.28 6.85 -1.54
N PRO A 203 -22.61 8.08 -1.10
CA PRO A 203 -21.69 8.89 -0.33
C PRO A 203 -21.46 8.30 1.07
N ILE A 204 -22.46 7.66 1.69
CA ILE A 204 -22.34 7.17 3.07
C ILE A 204 -21.34 6.01 3.17
N ASP A 205 -21.50 4.96 2.36
CA ASP A 205 -20.62 3.80 2.43
C ASP A 205 -19.22 4.12 1.89
N SER A 206 -19.14 4.91 0.82
CA SER A 206 -17.86 5.31 0.23
C SER A 206 -17.09 6.24 1.17
N CYS A 207 -17.76 7.17 1.84
CA CYS A 207 -17.16 8.05 2.84
C CYS A 207 -16.61 7.23 4.01
N ARG A 208 -17.41 6.33 4.60
CA ARG A 208 -16.95 5.49 5.71
C ARG A 208 -15.75 4.63 5.33
N TYR A 209 -15.76 4.04 4.13
CA TYR A 209 -14.64 3.26 3.62
C TYR A 209 -13.35 4.08 3.57
N ALA A 210 -13.42 5.23 2.92
CA ALA A 210 -12.26 6.09 2.73
C ALA A 210 -11.79 6.70 4.05
N MET A 211 -12.71 7.06 4.97
CA MET A 211 -12.36 7.56 6.31
C MET A 211 -11.55 6.51 7.05
N THR A 212 -12.02 5.26 7.05
CA THR A 212 -11.27 4.16 7.66
C THR A 212 -9.90 3.97 7.02
N THR A 213 -9.81 4.05 5.69
CA THR A 213 -8.54 3.91 4.96
C THR A 213 -7.54 4.99 5.35
N TRP A 214 -7.97 6.26 5.36
CA TRP A 214 -7.14 7.40 5.72
C TRP A 214 -6.75 7.41 7.19
N ASP A 215 -7.65 7.00 8.08
CA ASP A 215 -7.36 6.87 9.51
C ASP A 215 -6.27 5.83 9.76
N ILE A 216 -6.35 4.68 9.07
CA ILE A 216 -5.30 3.65 9.13
C ILE A 216 -3.99 4.21 8.57
N ILE A 217 -4.00 4.86 7.39
CA ILE A 217 -2.78 5.40 6.76
C ILE A 217 -2.11 6.43 7.66
N ARG A 218 -2.89 7.38 8.20
CA ARG A 218 -2.42 8.42 9.12
C ARG A 218 -1.65 7.81 10.28
N ASN A 219 -2.28 6.87 10.98
CA ASN A 219 -1.70 6.29 12.18
C ASN A 219 -0.58 5.29 11.86
N TYR A 220 -0.72 4.49 10.80
CA TYR A 220 0.28 3.50 10.36
C TYR A 220 1.56 4.15 9.83
N MET A 221 1.48 5.38 9.30
CA MET A 221 2.65 6.18 8.92
C MET A 221 3.06 7.21 9.97
N ALA A 222 2.31 7.32 11.07
CA ALA A 222 2.47 8.36 12.09
C ALA A 222 2.58 9.78 11.48
N LEU A 223 1.64 10.11 10.58
CA LEU A 223 1.55 11.41 9.92
C LEU A 223 0.88 12.45 10.82
N THR A 224 1.33 13.70 10.71
CA THR A 224 0.64 14.85 11.34
C THR A 224 -0.58 15.28 10.53
N ASP A 225 -1.43 16.14 11.11
CA ASP A 225 -2.57 16.75 10.41
C ASP A 225 -2.14 17.50 9.15
N GLU A 226 -1.08 18.29 9.24
CA GLU A 226 -0.55 19.10 8.14
C GLU A 226 -0.04 18.24 6.99
N GLU A 227 0.55 17.09 7.31
CA GLU A 227 1.02 16.14 6.30
C GLU A 227 -0.13 15.41 5.63
N MET A 228 -1.15 15.03 6.40
CA MET A 228 -2.37 14.43 5.85
C MET A 228 -3.05 15.39 4.86
N GLU A 229 -3.16 16.67 5.21
CA GLU A 229 -3.67 17.72 4.32
C GLU A 229 -2.81 17.89 3.05
N ALA A 230 -1.49 17.74 3.16
CA ALA A 230 -0.58 17.87 2.04
C ALA A 230 -0.59 16.65 1.09
N ILE A 231 -0.97 15.46 1.56
CA ILE A 231 -0.98 14.25 0.72
C ILE A 231 -2.02 14.35 -0.38
N VAL A 232 -3.27 14.66 -0.05
CA VAL A 232 -4.38 14.58 -1.02
C VAL A 232 -4.16 15.44 -2.28
N PRO A 233 -3.76 16.72 -2.21
CA PRO A 233 -3.54 17.52 -3.41
C PRO A 233 -2.36 17.02 -4.26
N THR A 234 -1.45 16.23 -3.68
CA THR A 234 -0.23 15.75 -4.35
C THR A 234 -0.34 14.34 -4.93
N ILE A 235 -1.45 13.63 -4.71
CA ILE A 235 -1.66 12.28 -5.26
C ILE A 235 -1.58 12.28 -6.79
N ASP A 236 -2.12 13.30 -7.46
CA ASP A 236 -2.11 13.42 -8.93
C ASP A 236 -0.89 14.19 -9.48
N ASP A 237 0.02 14.64 -8.61
CA ASP A 237 1.21 15.41 -8.99
C ASP A 237 2.42 14.44 -9.12
N PRO A 238 3.31 14.58 -10.11
CA PRO A 238 4.58 13.84 -10.15
C PRO A 238 5.43 14.01 -8.88
N ILE A 239 5.22 15.12 -8.16
CA ILE A 239 5.68 15.37 -6.81
C ILE A 239 4.67 14.74 -5.89
N SER A 240 5.12 13.93 -4.95
CA SER A 240 4.19 13.52 -3.92
C SER A 240 4.68 13.84 -2.51
N SER A 241 5.50 14.89 -2.35
CA SER A 241 6.02 15.40 -1.07
C SER A 241 5.91 16.92 -0.94
N SER A 242 5.70 17.36 0.31
CA SER A 242 5.72 18.74 0.83
C SER A 242 7.11 19.42 0.67
N PRO A 243 7.21 20.76 0.58
CA PRO A 243 8.40 21.49 0.14
C PRO A 243 9.47 21.72 1.24
N SER A 244 9.69 20.76 2.13
CA SER A 244 10.58 20.95 3.28
C SER A 244 11.91 20.23 3.08
N THR A 245 12.92 21.03 2.71
CA THR A 245 14.37 20.76 2.77
C THR A 245 14.86 19.53 2.02
N VAL A 246 15.55 19.81 0.90
CA VAL A 246 16.45 18.91 0.18
C VAL A 246 17.40 18.26 1.18
N THR A 247 17.05 17.09 1.68
CA THR A 247 17.99 16.25 2.42
C THR A 247 18.77 15.46 1.39
N GLU A 248 20.09 15.42 1.55
CA GLU A 248 21.08 14.75 0.69
C GLU A 248 20.92 13.21 0.66
N ILE A 249 19.75 12.67 1.01
CA ILE A 249 19.48 11.24 0.92
C ILE A 249 19.50 10.88 -0.57
N PRO A 250 20.43 9.99 -1.00
CA PRO A 250 20.43 9.52 -2.38
C PRO A 250 19.06 8.91 -2.68
N ASN A 251 18.43 9.31 -3.80
CA ASN A 251 17.17 8.72 -4.27
C ASN A 251 17.42 7.34 -4.88
N GLU A 252 18.00 6.47 -4.06
CA GLU A 252 18.50 5.16 -4.39
C GLU A 252 17.80 4.15 -3.49
N TYR A 253 17.20 3.16 -4.12
CA TYR A 253 16.34 2.19 -3.45
C TYR A 253 16.70 0.80 -3.92
N THR A 254 16.57 -0.18 -3.05
CA THR A 254 16.76 -1.59 -3.42
C THR A 254 15.41 -2.24 -3.65
N ILE A 255 15.23 -2.89 -4.81
CA ILE A 255 14.05 -3.70 -5.05
C ILE A 255 14.18 -5.01 -4.26
N GLN A 256 13.25 -5.23 -3.34
CA GLN A 256 13.06 -6.51 -2.69
C GLN A 256 12.01 -7.33 -3.42
N LEU A 257 12.42 -8.50 -3.92
CA LEU A 257 11.55 -9.47 -4.56
C LEU A 257 11.06 -10.47 -3.51
N HIS A 258 9.82 -10.32 -3.05
CA HIS A 258 9.31 -11.20 -2.00
C HIS A 258 8.85 -12.58 -2.49
N HIS A 259 8.76 -12.82 -3.80
CA HIS A 259 8.29 -14.11 -4.33
C HIS A 259 9.22 -14.69 -5.41
N PRO A 260 9.70 -15.95 -5.28
CA PRO A 260 10.72 -16.53 -6.18
C PRO A 260 10.24 -16.70 -7.63
N LYS A 261 8.93 -16.85 -7.86
CA LYS A 261 8.35 -16.92 -9.22
C LYS A 261 8.49 -15.61 -10.02
N PHE A 262 8.86 -14.49 -9.40
CA PHE A 262 9.09 -13.23 -10.13
C PHE A 262 10.20 -13.30 -11.17
N ARG A 263 11.16 -14.23 -11.02
CA ARG A 263 12.20 -14.46 -12.03
C ARG A 263 11.65 -14.79 -13.42
N HIS A 264 10.41 -15.25 -13.52
CA HIS A 264 9.77 -15.56 -14.81
C HIS A 264 8.95 -14.40 -15.39
N VAL A 265 8.69 -13.34 -14.63
CA VAL A 265 7.83 -12.22 -15.06
C VAL A 265 8.62 -11.14 -15.79
N PHE A 266 9.89 -10.97 -15.43
CA PHE A 266 10.77 -10.01 -16.10
C PHE A 266 11.76 -10.75 -17.01
N PRO A 267 11.53 -10.79 -18.34
CA PRO A 267 12.53 -11.30 -19.26
C PRO A 267 13.80 -10.42 -19.27
N VAL A 268 13.70 -9.20 -18.76
CA VAL A 268 14.79 -8.22 -18.63
C VAL A 268 15.14 -8.08 -17.15
N LEU A 269 16.39 -8.36 -16.79
CA LEU A 269 16.87 -8.14 -15.43
C LEU A 269 16.73 -6.64 -15.07
N PRO A 270 16.36 -6.30 -13.82
CA PRO A 270 16.34 -4.90 -13.37
C PRO A 270 17.68 -4.20 -13.64
N VAL A 271 17.61 -2.90 -13.91
CA VAL A 271 18.80 -2.05 -14.05
C VAL A 271 19.61 -2.14 -12.76
N GLY A 272 20.93 -2.28 -12.85
CA GLY A 272 21.82 -2.44 -11.69
C GLY A 272 22.28 -3.88 -11.41
N GLY A 273 21.90 -4.86 -12.23
CA GLY A 273 22.44 -6.21 -12.14
C GLY A 273 22.02 -6.95 -10.86
N ARG A 274 22.97 -7.56 -10.15
CA ARG A 274 22.69 -8.37 -8.94
C ARG A 274 22.22 -7.56 -7.73
N GLU A 275 22.40 -6.24 -7.76
CA GLU A 275 22.10 -5.36 -6.62
C GLU A 275 20.67 -4.82 -6.63
N HIS A 276 19.91 -5.01 -7.73
CA HIS A 276 18.51 -4.59 -7.83
C HIS A 276 18.27 -3.11 -7.42
N ARG A 277 19.28 -2.26 -7.64
CA ARG A 277 19.29 -0.85 -7.22
C ARG A 277 18.60 0.03 -8.24
N VAL A 278 17.61 0.80 -7.79
CA VAL A 278 16.86 1.78 -8.57
C VAL A 278 17.28 3.17 -8.13
N VAL A 279 17.70 4.00 -9.08
CA VAL A 279 18.04 5.41 -8.83
C VAL A 279 17.05 6.30 -9.56
N PHE A 280 16.26 7.07 -8.81
CA PHE A 280 15.40 8.09 -9.40
C PHE A 280 16.21 9.37 -9.58
N LYS A 281 16.33 9.82 -10.83
CA LYS A 281 16.99 11.08 -11.19
C LYS A 281 16.09 11.88 -12.13
N ASP A 282 16.14 13.20 -12.01
CA ASP A 282 15.52 14.09 -12.99
C ASP A 282 16.48 14.33 -14.15
N TYR A 283 16.06 13.90 -15.34
CA TYR A 283 16.77 14.07 -16.59
C TYR A 283 16.10 15.09 -17.52
N SER A 284 15.06 15.78 -17.04
CA SER A 284 14.20 16.62 -17.87
C SER A 284 14.84 17.97 -18.25
N ASN A 285 15.91 18.37 -17.56
CA ASN A 285 16.53 19.71 -17.64
C ASN A 285 15.49 20.84 -17.51
N SER A 286 14.41 20.60 -16.76
CA SER A 286 13.35 21.60 -16.56
C SER A 286 13.77 22.63 -15.51
N ASP A 287 13.24 23.86 -15.62
CA ASP A 287 13.36 24.89 -14.60
C ASP A 287 11.94 25.36 -14.19
N PRO A 288 11.45 25.02 -12.99
CA PRO A 288 12.13 24.22 -11.97
C PRO A 288 12.26 22.73 -12.36
N PRO A 289 13.18 21.97 -11.73
CA PRO A 289 13.32 20.52 -11.92
C PRO A 289 12.02 19.77 -11.65
N ILE A 290 11.79 18.65 -12.35
CA ILE A 290 10.65 17.77 -12.08
C ILE A 290 10.98 16.97 -10.82
N PRO A 291 10.17 17.06 -9.75
CA PRO A 291 10.53 16.44 -8.49
C PRO A 291 10.55 14.92 -8.52
N LEU A 292 11.32 14.37 -7.59
CA LEU A 292 11.50 12.94 -7.42
C LEU A 292 10.33 12.35 -6.60
N PRO A 293 10.14 11.02 -6.64
CA PRO A 293 9.12 10.36 -5.82
C PRO A 293 9.23 10.70 -4.34
N ASN A 294 8.10 10.83 -3.62
CA ASN A 294 8.14 10.97 -2.17
C ASN A 294 8.60 9.67 -1.51
N THR A 295 9.68 9.76 -0.73
CA THR A 295 10.22 8.68 0.06
C THR A 295 9.20 8.08 1.04
N ALA A 296 8.30 8.87 1.64
CA ALA A 296 7.24 8.38 2.51
C ALA A 296 6.27 7.44 1.77
N TYR A 297 5.95 7.74 0.50
CA TYR A 297 5.04 6.89 -0.28
C TYR A 297 5.75 5.61 -0.73
N LEU A 298 7.04 5.71 -1.06
CA LEU A 298 7.87 4.55 -1.34
C LEU A 298 7.98 3.61 -0.13
N ARG A 299 8.19 4.17 1.07
CA ARG A 299 8.20 3.42 2.34
C ARG A 299 6.86 2.76 2.63
N LEU A 300 5.76 3.48 2.49
CA LEU A 300 4.42 2.90 2.65
C LEU A 300 4.20 1.76 1.65
N HIS A 301 4.55 1.97 0.38
CA HIS A 301 4.44 0.95 -0.65
C HIS A 301 5.29 -0.29 -0.31
N ALA A 302 6.53 -0.11 0.13
CA ALA A 302 7.40 -1.20 0.54
C ALA A 302 6.86 -1.98 1.75
N ALA A 303 6.35 -1.27 2.76
CA ALA A 303 5.70 -1.90 3.90
C ALA A 303 4.49 -2.72 3.47
N ILE A 304 3.60 -2.17 2.64
CA ILE A 304 2.42 -2.87 2.10
C ILE A 304 2.83 -4.10 1.27
N ALA A 305 3.85 -3.99 0.43
CA ALA A 305 4.38 -5.11 -0.35
C ALA A 305 4.86 -6.25 0.55
N GLY A 306 5.60 -5.90 1.61
CA GLY A 306 6.05 -6.83 2.64
C GLY A 306 4.89 -7.50 3.37
N ILE A 307 3.88 -6.73 3.77
CA ILE A 307 2.67 -7.24 4.43
C ILE A 307 1.91 -8.21 3.52
N LEU A 308 1.63 -7.81 2.28
CA LEU A 308 0.90 -8.63 1.31
C LEU A 308 1.61 -9.97 1.06
N SER A 309 2.95 -9.95 0.99
CA SER A 309 3.72 -11.17 0.78
C SER A 309 3.79 -12.04 2.02
N MET A 310 4.10 -11.47 3.19
CA MET A 310 4.32 -12.26 4.41
C MET A 310 3.01 -12.88 4.94
N SER A 311 1.90 -12.17 4.79
CA SER A 311 0.58 -12.62 5.25
C SER A 311 -0.15 -13.57 4.28
N GLY A 312 0.34 -13.70 3.04
CA GLY A 312 -0.39 -14.38 1.96
C GLY A 312 -1.61 -13.61 1.44
N ALA A 313 -1.89 -12.39 1.94
CA ALA A 313 -2.98 -11.55 1.48
C ALA A 313 -2.88 -11.23 -0.02
N GLY A 314 -1.65 -11.05 -0.53
CA GLY A 314 -1.41 -10.79 -1.95
C GLY A 314 -1.90 -11.94 -2.84
N GLU A 315 -1.61 -13.19 -2.48
CA GLU A 315 -2.08 -14.36 -3.24
C GLU A 315 -3.60 -14.47 -3.27
N VAL A 316 -4.26 -14.14 -2.16
CA VAL A 316 -5.73 -14.15 -2.07
C VAL A 316 -6.36 -13.09 -2.95
N MET A 317 -5.79 -11.88 -2.96
CA MET A 317 -6.25 -10.81 -3.84
C MET A 317 -6.02 -11.15 -5.32
N ASP A 318 -4.88 -11.75 -5.65
CA ASP A 318 -4.59 -12.22 -7.01
C ASP A 318 -5.55 -13.32 -7.45
N GLU A 319 -5.81 -14.31 -6.59
CA GLU A 319 -6.79 -15.36 -6.88
C GLU A 319 -8.21 -14.79 -7.05
N PHE A 320 -8.57 -13.79 -6.25
CA PHE A 320 -9.83 -13.07 -6.42
C PHE A 320 -9.89 -12.36 -7.78
N GLU A 321 -8.84 -11.63 -8.15
CA GLU A 321 -8.77 -10.92 -9.43
C GLU A 321 -8.78 -11.87 -10.63
N ASP A 322 -8.02 -12.96 -10.59
CA ASP A 322 -7.96 -13.96 -11.65
C ASP A 322 -9.33 -14.65 -11.86
N LYS A 323 -10.12 -14.85 -10.80
CA LYS A 323 -11.46 -15.49 -10.87
C LYS A 323 -12.60 -14.53 -11.19
N HIS A 324 -12.59 -13.33 -10.62
CA HIS A 324 -13.75 -12.42 -10.58
C HIS A 324 -13.46 -11.05 -11.19
N GLY A 325 -12.20 -10.75 -11.47
CA GLY A 325 -11.82 -9.60 -12.26
C GLY A 325 -12.50 -9.67 -13.62
N LYS A 326 -12.90 -8.51 -14.16
CA LYS A 326 -13.18 -8.46 -15.60
C LYS A 326 -11.90 -8.93 -16.29
N PRO A 327 -11.97 -9.72 -17.38
CA PRO A 327 -10.79 -9.99 -18.18
C PRO A 327 -10.23 -8.64 -18.64
N ALA A 328 -9.23 -8.14 -17.92
CA ALA A 328 -8.37 -7.11 -18.45
C ALA A 328 -7.77 -7.78 -19.67
N LEU A 329 -8.04 -7.23 -20.87
CA LEU A 329 -7.30 -7.62 -22.05
C LEU A 329 -5.83 -7.59 -21.65
N ILE A 330 -5.21 -8.77 -21.54
CA ILE A 330 -3.81 -8.94 -21.19
C ILE A 330 -3.03 -8.50 -22.42
N TYR A 331 -3.00 -7.19 -22.65
CA TYR A 331 -1.91 -6.58 -23.38
C TYR A 331 -0.71 -6.71 -22.46
N TRP A 332 0.38 -7.27 -22.99
CA TRP A 332 1.66 -7.46 -22.31
C TRP A 332 2.32 -6.15 -21.82
N GLY A 333 1.60 -5.03 -21.79
CA GLY A 333 1.99 -3.74 -21.22
C GLY A 333 0.96 -3.09 -20.29
N SER A 334 -0.13 -3.77 -19.90
CA SER A 334 -1.15 -3.18 -19.03
C SER A 334 -0.88 -3.39 -17.52
N GLN A 335 -1.44 -2.48 -16.71
CA GLN A 335 -1.37 -2.39 -15.24
C GLN A 335 -1.49 -3.73 -14.49
N THR A 336 -2.05 -4.80 -15.07
CA THR A 336 -2.12 -6.13 -14.45
C THR A 336 -0.74 -6.72 -14.15
N THR A 337 0.24 -6.47 -15.01
CA THR A 337 1.62 -6.95 -14.77
C THR A 337 2.31 -6.11 -13.71
N ILE A 338 2.10 -4.78 -13.70
CA ILE A 338 2.68 -3.84 -12.72
C ILE A 338 1.99 -3.92 -11.35
N SER A 339 0.73 -4.30 -11.29
CA SER A 339 0.10 -4.56 -10.00
C SER A 339 0.47 -5.93 -9.45
N LYS A 340 0.78 -6.94 -10.29
CA LYS A 340 1.53 -8.09 -9.78
C LYS A 340 2.88 -7.61 -9.21
N THR A 341 3.55 -6.65 -9.86
CA THR A 341 4.75 -5.92 -9.40
C THR A 341 4.57 -5.12 -8.08
N LEU A 342 3.37 -5.02 -7.48
CA LEU A 342 3.21 -4.50 -6.09
C LEU A 342 3.90 -5.39 -5.03
N CYS A 343 4.43 -6.57 -5.39
CA CYS A 343 5.33 -7.33 -4.52
C CYS A 343 6.81 -6.88 -4.61
N LEU A 344 7.10 -5.78 -5.31
CA LEU A 344 8.40 -5.11 -5.26
C LEU A 344 8.38 -4.07 -4.15
N GLY A 345 9.02 -4.39 -3.03
CA GLY A 345 9.33 -3.37 -2.02
C GLY A 345 10.52 -2.54 -2.52
N LEU A 346 10.42 -1.21 -2.48
CA LEU A 346 11.57 -0.32 -2.64
C LEU A 346 12.02 0.09 -1.23
N THR A 347 13.10 -0.53 -0.75
CA THR A 347 13.66 -0.26 0.58
C THR A 347 14.88 0.62 0.51
#